data_AF-A0A7G2IVM5-F1
#
_entry.id   AF-A0A7G2IVM5-F1
#
_cell.length_a   1.000
_cell.length_b   1.000
_cell.length_c   1.000
_cell.angle_alpha   90.00
_cell.angle_beta   90.00
_cell.angle_gamma   90.00
#
_symmetry.space_group_name_H-M   'P 1'
#
loop_
_entity.id
_entity.type
_entity.pdbx_description
1 polymer ?
#
loop_
_entity_poly.entity_id
_entity_poly.type
_entity_poly.pdbx_seq_one_letter_code
_entity_poly.pdbx_strand_id
1 'polypeptide(L)'
;MKALALAKLDRNAQALDYIRQQLVDYPLSYTLHYARWAICQDEATALALITITGRRGTNACELAGWLTSLGQKDAARGVLELLDSQETLPMLWRASLSDNPQPFIERARECLQNRVRFPNTLDEVQMLQTLEQSAFARYLLGCFWYSKRRYAEAVSCWQFTLAQEADFAPAHRLLGIYAWNKLQDAQQAKQYLSQAVALEPQNARFLFELDYLNKLMAQPAEQRLQRLEASKEIVFLRDDLTVELLSLWNGLGRYDDAAAVLRERVFHPWEGGEGKATGQYLLNQLHRALAAVQSGDPQTAITQLQQALHYPQNLGEGRLPGQTDNDIWYLLGYCAQLQGHFEESQRYFSRATRGGSSLDAGRYYNDQPVDYLFWQGMAQRKLGDDAEADALFNSFLQWVESHHDNVPDVDFFAVSLPDLVVLDTSAEAKHQQHCLFINALGHLGLGNSAACQRELDELLQLNPAHDKALLLRHAINVRLFQ
;
A
#
# COMPACT_ATOMS: atom_id res chain seq x y z
N MET A 1 3.39 -11.18 -41.43
CA MET A 1 3.51 -12.49 -42.13
C MET A 1 3.76 -12.38 -43.63
N LYS A 2 2.99 -11.57 -44.41
CA LYS A 2 3.15 -11.46 -45.88
C LYS A 2 4.59 -11.18 -46.34
N ALA A 3 5.30 -10.23 -45.71
CA ALA A 3 6.68 -9.91 -46.06
C ALA A 3 7.64 -11.10 -45.91
N LEU A 4 7.61 -11.78 -44.75
CA LEU A 4 8.44 -12.96 -44.49
C LEU A 4 8.10 -14.13 -45.44
N ALA A 5 6.81 -14.31 -45.76
CA ALA A 5 6.39 -15.33 -46.72
C ALA A 5 6.89 -15.04 -48.14
N LEU A 6 6.83 -13.77 -48.59
CA LEU A 6 7.39 -13.35 -49.87
C LEU A 6 8.91 -13.57 -49.91
N ALA A 7 9.62 -13.24 -48.83
CA ALA A 7 11.05 -13.46 -48.73
C ALA A 7 11.42 -14.96 -48.80
N LYS A 8 10.65 -15.84 -48.14
CA LYS A 8 10.82 -17.31 -48.24
C LYS A 8 10.57 -17.88 -49.63
N LEU A 9 9.89 -17.15 -50.51
CA LEU A 9 9.67 -17.50 -51.92
C LEU A 9 10.66 -16.79 -52.86
N ASP A 10 11.79 -16.29 -52.32
CA ASP A 10 12.81 -15.52 -53.04
C ASP A 10 12.29 -14.22 -53.69
N ARG A 11 11.15 -13.69 -53.23
CA ARG A 11 10.54 -12.44 -53.72
C ARG A 11 10.91 -11.24 -52.85
N ASN A 12 12.21 -11.08 -52.56
CA ASN A 12 12.73 -10.08 -51.61
C ASN A 12 12.36 -8.63 -51.98
N ALA A 13 12.44 -8.25 -53.26
CA ALA A 13 12.08 -6.90 -53.70
C ALA A 13 10.61 -6.55 -53.38
N GLN A 14 9.71 -7.51 -53.55
CA GLN A 14 8.29 -7.32 -53.27
C GLN A 14 8.00 -7.32 -51.76
N ALA A 15 8.74 -8.12 -51.00
CA ALA A 15 8.67 -8.10 -49.54
C ALA A 15 9.09 -6.73 -48.99
N LEU A 16 10.20 -6.18 -49.48
CA LEU A 16 10.72 -4.87 -49.06
C LEU A 16 9.81 -3.72 -49.50
N ASP A 17 9.23 -3.79 -50.70
CA ASP A 17 8.26 -2.79 -51.16
C ASP A 17 7.00 -2.78 -50.29
N TYR A 18 6.46 -3.98 -49.98
CA TYR A 18 5.34 -4.10 -49.05
C TYR A 18 5.69 -3.56 -47.66
N ILE A 19 6.86 -3.89 -47.10
CA ILE A 19 7.30 -3.35 -45.80
C ILE A 19 7.37 -1.82 -45.86
N ARG A 20 7.95 -1.25 -46.92
CA ARG A 20 8.07 0.21 -47.08
C ARG A 20 6.70 0.88 -47.06
N GLN A 21 5.73 0.34 -47.79
CA GLN A 21 4.36 0.84 -47.82
C GLN A 21 3.69 0.77 -46.44
N GLN A 22 3.82 -0.37 -45.75
CA GLN A 22 3.18 -0.55 -44.44
C GLN A 22 3.81 0.29 -43.33
N LEU A 23 5.12 0.56 -43.40
CA LEU A 23 5.79 1.41 -42.42
C LEU A 23 5.39 2.90 -42.51
N VAL A 24 4.70 3.32 -43.58
CA VAL A 24 4.08 4.66 -43.65
C VAL A 24 2.94 4.77 -42.63
N ASP A 25 2.06 3.77 -42.60
CA ASP A 25 0.89 3.77 -41.72
C ASP A 25 1.22 3.24 -40.31
N TYR A 26 2.21 2.35 -40.22
CA TYR A 26 2.61 1.68 -38.97
C TYR A 26 4.11 1.87 -38.67
N PRO A 27 4.58 3.11 -38.49
CA PRO A 27 6.02 3.41 -38.33
C PRO A 27 6.64 2.76 -37.08
N LEU A 28 5.83 2.45 -36.07
CA LEU A 28 6.27 1.83 -34.82
C LEU A 28 6.15 0.29 -34.80
N SER A 29 5.81 -0.34 -35.93
CA SER A 29 5.63 -1.79 -36.00
C SER A 29 6.96 -2.55 -35.90
N TYR A 30 7.24 -3.10 -34.72
CA TYR A 30 8.46 -3.88 -34.48
C TYR A 30 8.57 -5.10 -35.39
N THR A 31 7.45 -5.74 -35.74
CA THR A 31 7.43 -6.92 -36.62
C THR A 31 7.78 -6.58 -38.07
N LEU A 32 7.41 -5.39 -38.57
CA LEU A 32 7.81 -4.90 -39.89
C LEU A 32 9.29 -4.51 -39.92
N HIS A 33 9.78 -3.83 -38.88
CA HIS A 33 11.21 -3.51 -38.75
C HIS A 33 12.06 -4.77 -38.63
N TYR A 34 11.60 -5.76 -37.87
CA TYR A 34 12.22 -7.08 -37.81
C TYR A 34 12.23 -7.74 -39.18
N ALA A 35 11.09 -7.80 -39.88
CA ALA A 35 11.03 -8.46 -41.19
C ALA A 35 11.98 -7.79 -42.19
N ARG A 36 12.13 -6.46 -42.12
CA ARG A 36 13.10 -5.71 -42.92
C ARG A 36 14.53 -6.14 -42.62
N TRP A 37 14.90 -6.17 -41.34
CA TRP A 37 16.21 -6.63 -40.92
C TRP A 37 16.47 -8.09 -41.29
N ALA A 38 15.49 -8.97 -41.08
CA ALA A 38 15.59 -10.39 -41.40
C ALA A 38 15.88 -10.65 -42.90
N ILE A 39 15.37 -9.79 -43.78
CA ILE A 39 15.58 -9.86 -45.24
C ILE A 39 16.92 -9.24 -45.65
N CYS A 40 17.27 -8.08 -45.10
CA CYS A 40 18.46 -7.32 -45.54
C CYS A 40 19.76 -7.75 -44.85
N GLN A 41 19.71 -8.07 -43.55
CA GLN A 41 20.86 -8.41 -42.70
C GLN A 41 21.98 -7.36 -42.73
N ASP A 42 21.63 -6.08 -42.82
CA ASP A 42 22.57 -4.95 -42.83
C ASP A 42 22.50 -4.11 -41.54
N GLU A 43 23.53 -3.30 -41.31
CA GLU A 43 23.66 -2.46 -40.12
C GLU A 43 22.54 -1.41 -40.01
N ALA A 44 22.09 -0.86 -41.13
CA ALA A 44 21.06 0.19 -41.13
C ALA A 44 19.70 -0.34 -40.66
N THR A 45 19.32 -1.53 -41.14
CA THR A 45 18.09 -2.20 -40.75
C THR A 45 18.16 -2.74 -39.32
N ALA A 46 19.33 -3.21 -38.88
CA ALA A 46 19.60 -3.59 -37.50
C ALA A 46 19.44 -2.39 -36.54
N LEU A 47 20.09 -1.26 -36.86
CA LEU A 47 20.01 -0.04 -36.07
C LEU A 47 18.56 0.50 -36.00
N ALA A 48 17.82 0.43 -37.10
CA ALA A 48 16.42 0.83 -37.12
C ALA A 48 15.56 -0.02 -36.16
N LEU A 49 15.77 -1.35 -36.15
CA LEU A 49 15.06 -2.25 -35.23
C LEU A 49 15.43 -1.98 -33.76
N ILE A 50 16.72 -1.78 -33.48
CA ILE A 50 17.20 -1.42 -32.14
C ILE A 50 16.59 -0.08 -31.70
N THR A 51 16.56 0.91 -32.58
CA THR A 51 16.03 2.25 -32.29
C THR A 51 14.55 2.20 -31.93
N ILE A 52 13.75 1.49 -32.72
CA ILE A 52 12.29 1.47 -32.48
C ILE A 52 11.90 0.67 -31.23
N THR A 53 12.68 -0.36 -30.89
CA THR A 53 12.43 -1.18 -29.69
C THR A 53 13.07 -0.59 -28.43
N GLY A 54 14.11 0.22 -28.57
CA GLY A 54 14.90 0.77 -27.47
C GLY A 54 15.56 -0.31 -26.61
N ARG A 55 15.82 -1.51 -27.17
CA ARG A 55 16.30 -2.70 -26.44
C ARG A 55 15.43 -3.13 -25.24
N ARG A 56 14.17 -2.68 -25.17
CA ARG A 56 13.27 -2.98 -24.05
C ARG A 56 12.87 -4.45 -24.07
N GLY A 57 12.84 -5.06 -22.89
CA GLY A 57 12.59 -6.50 -22.77
C GLY A 57 11.21 -6.92 -23.28
N THR A 58 10.18 -6.09 -23.09
CA THR A 58 8.83 -6.36 -23.63
C THR A 58 8.85 -6.55 -25.14
N ASN A 59 9.55 -5.68 -25.88
CA ASN A 59 9.62 -5.77 -27.35
C ASN A 59 10.41 -7.00 -27.80
N ALA A 60 11.49 -7.33 -27.10
CA ALA A 60 12.28 -8.52 -27.37
C ALA A 60 11.47 -9.81 -27.13
N CYS A 61 10.70 -9.86 -26.03
CA CYS A 61 9.82 -10.99 -25.71
C CYS A 61 8.69 -11.13 -26.73
N GLU A 62 8.07 -10.03 -27.16
CA GLU A 62 6.99 -10.05 -28.17
C GLU A 62 7.49 -10.59 -29.51
N LEU A 63 8.65 -10.14 -29.99
CA LEU A 63 9.25 -10.65 -31.22
C LEU A 63 9.67 -12.13 -31.10
N ALA A 64 10.26 -12.52 -29.97
CA ALA A 64 10.67 -13.90 -29.73
C ALA A 64 9.46 -14.86 -29.65
N GLY A 65 8.40 -14.47 -28.94
CA GLY A 65 7.14 -15.21 -28.86
C GLY A 65 6.49 -15.36 -30.23
N TRP A 66 6.35 -14.25 -30.96
CA TRP A 66 5.81 -14.25 -32.32
C TRP A 66 6.61 -15.19 -33.25
N LEU A 67 7.95 -15.11 -33.27
CA LEU A 67 8.77 -15.97 -34.12
C LEU A 67 8.72 -17.44 -33.72
N THR A 68 8.68 -17.71 -32.41
CA THR A 68 8.56 -19.08 -31.89
C THR A 68 7.21 -19.69 -32.26
N SER A 69 6.12 -18.93 -32.19
CA SER A 69 4.78 -19.39 -32.63
C SER A 69 4.72 -19.72 -34.13
N LEU A 70 5.61 -19.12 -34.94
CA LEU A 70 5.80 -19.46 -36.36
C LEU A 70 6.77 -20.64 -36.60
N GLY A 71 7.27 -21.28 -35.53
CA GLY A 71 8.27 -22.34 -35.61
C GLY A 71 9.69 -21.86 -35.92
N GLN A 72 9.96 -20.55 -35.86
CA GLN A 72 11.25 -19.95 -36.27
C GLN A 72 12.18 -19.71 -35.07
N LYS A 73 12.60 -20.79 -34.41
CA LYS A 73 13.45 -20.72 -33.21
C LYS A 73 14.80 -20.03 -33.45
N ASP A 74 15.49 -20.33 -34.55
CA ASP A 74 16.76 -19.67 -34.89
C ASP A 74 16.60 -18.17 -35.10
N ALA A 75 15.50 -17.77 -35.73
CA ALA A 75 15.20 -16.37 -35.98
C ALA A 75 14.85 -15.63 -34.67
N ALA A 76 14.20 -16.32 -33.73
CA ALA A 76 13.96 -15.83 -32.38
C ALA A 76 15.28 -15.64 -31.59
N ARG A 77 16.22 -16.59 -31.69
CA ARG A 77 17.57 -16.45 -31.11
C ARG A 77 18.28 -15.21 -31.68
N GLY A 78 18.30 -15.08 -33.00
CA GLY A 78 18.99 -13.98 -33.68
C GLY A 78 18.45 -12.60 -33.29
N VAL A 79 17.12 -12.45 -33.14
CA VAL A 79 16.56 -11.14 -32.71
C VAL A 79 16.86 -10.84 -31.24
N LEU A 80 16.84 -11.86 -30.36
CA LEU A 80 17.19 -11.68 -28.96
C LEU A 80 18.66 -11.26 -28.80
N GLU A 81 19.56 -11.84 -29.60
CA GLU A 81 20.97 -11.48 -29.66
C GLU A 81 21.19 -10.07 -30.20
N LEU A 82 20.48 -9.68 -31.26
CA LEU A 82 20.57 -8.33 -31.82
C LEU A 82 20.12 -7.27 -30.80
N LEU A 83 18.99 -7.50 -30.15
CA LEU A 83 18.41 -6.54 -29.20
C LEU A 83 19.20 -6.47 -27.88
N ASP A 84 19.84 -7.57 -27.48
CA ASP A 84 20.68 -7.69 -26.28
C ASP A 84 20.07 -7.05 -25.03
N SER A 85 18.79 -7.35 -24.79
CA SER A 85 18.04 -6.77 -23.67
C SER A 85 18.51 -7.36 -22.34
N GLN A 86 19.05 -6.53 -21.46
CA GLN A 86 19.54 -6.92 -20.13
C GLN A 86 18.40 -6.96 -19.07
N GLU A 87 17.26 -7.56 -19.45
CA GLU A 87 16.10 -7.76 -18.58
C GLU A 87 15.85 -9.27 -18.36
N THR A 88 15.17 -9.64 -17.27
CA THR A 88 14.95 -11.04 -16.85
C THR A 88 14.29 -11.92 -17.92
N LEU A 89 13.17 -11.47 -18.49
CA LEU A 89 12.38 -12.32 -19.39
C LEU A 89 13.04 -12.57 -20.77
N PRO A 90 13.71 -11.59 -21.41
CA PRO A 90 14.54 -11.85 -22.59
C PRO A 90 15.66 -12.87 -22.33
N MET A 91 16.31 -12.82 -21.16
CA MET A 91 17.33 -13.81 -20.79
C MET A 91 16.71 -15.21 -20.63
N LEU A 92 15.52 -15.32 -20.05
CA LEU A 92 14.80 -16.60 -19.97
C LEU A 92 14.35 -17.10 -21.36
N TRP A 93 13.99 -16.21 -22.29
CA TRP A 93 13.79 -16.58 -23.68
C TRP A 93 15.07 -17.16 -24.31
N ARG A 94 16.23 -16.52 -24.10
CA ARG A 94 17.52 -17.08 -24.55
C ARG A 94 17.82 -18.44 -23.93
N ALA A 95 17.52 -18.62 -22.64
CA ALA A 95 17.64 -19.91 -21.96
C ALA A 95 16.75 -20.98 -22.62
N SER A 96 15.46 -20.70 -22.84
CA SER A 96 14.49 -21.64 -23.42
C SER A 96 14.83 -22.09 -24.85
N LEU A 97 15.60 -21.27 -25.56
CA LEU A 97 16.04 -21.54 -26.91
C LEU A 97 17.47 -22.10 -26.95
N SER A 98 18.17 -22.25 -25.83
CA SER A 98 19.57 -22.72 -25.80
C SER A 98 19.67 -24.19 -25.41
N ASP A 99 20.67 -24.89 -25.96
CA ASP A 99 21.06 -26.22 -25.47
C ASP A 99 21.79 -26.15 -24.11
N ASN A 100 22.28 -24.96 -23.73
CA ASN A 100 22.89 -24.69 -22.43
C ASN A 100 22.17 -23.52 -21.73
N PRO A 101 21.02 -23.77 -21.07
CA PRO A 101 20.18 -22.72 -20.52
C PRO A 101 20.74 -22.03 -19.26
N GLN A 102 21.63 -22.71 -18.52
CA GLN A 102 22.02 -22.30 -17.16
C GLN A 102 22.65 -20.89 -17.08
N PRO A 103 23.62 -20.50 -17.94
CA PRO A 103 24.20 -19.15 -17.88
C PRO A 103 23.17 -18.04 -18.12
N PHE A 104 22.17 -18.30 -18.97
CA PHE A 104 21.10 -17.35 -19.24
C PHE A 104 20.12 -17.25 -18.07
N ILE A 105 19.86 -18.35 -17.35
CA ILE A 105 19.02 -18.34 -16.14
C ILE A 105 19.70 -17.56 -15.02
N GLU A 106 21.01 -17.77 -14.80
CA GLU A 106 21.80 -17.01 -13.83
C GLU A 106 21.77 -15.52 -14.15
N ARG A 107 22.03 -15.17 -15.42
CA ARG A 107 21.95 -13.79 -15.89
C ARG A 107 20.54 -13.20 -15.72
N ALA A 108 19.49 -13.98 -15.96
CA ALA A 108 18.11 -13.54 -15.78
C ALA A 108 17.80 -13.13 -14.34
N ARG A 109 18.40 -13.81 -13.35
CA ARG A 109 18.27 -13.48 -11.92
C ARG A 109 18.96 -12.15 -11.61
N GLU A 110 20.19 -11.97 -12.07
CA GLU A 110 20.94 -10.73 -11.90
C GLU A 110 20.21 -9.54 -12.53
N CYS A 111 19.60 -9.74 -13.70
CA CYS A 111 18.85 -8.70 -14.40
C CYS A 111 17.54 -8.29 -13.72
N LEU A 112 17.07 -9.02 -12.70
CA LEU A 112 15.82 -8.67 -12.00
C LEU A 112 15.91 -7.27 -11.37
N GLN A 113 17.08 -6.90 -10.87
CA GLN A 113 17.34 -5.57 -10.28
C GLN A 113 17.34 -4.44 -11.31
N ASN A 114 17.58 -4.75 -12.60
CA ASN A 114 17.63 -3.74 -13.66
C ASN A 114 16.22 -3.22 -13.95
N ARG A 115 15.25 -4.14 -14.04
CA ARG A 115 13.84 -3.83 -14.29
C ARG A 115 12.96 -5.01 -13.92
N VAL A 116 12.20 -4.88 -12.84
CA VAL A 116 11.26 -5.92 -12.42
C VAL A 116 10.09 -6.01 -13.41
N ARG A 117 9.97 -7.14 -14.10
CA ARG A 117 8.81 -7.50 -14.93
C ARG A 117 8.44 -8.95 -14.69
N PHE A 118 7.17 -9.19 -14.36
CA PHE A 118 6.62 -10.52 -14.27
C PHE A 118 6.07 -11.00 -15.62
N PRO A 119 6.07 -12.32 -15.89
CA PRO A 119 5.46 -12.87 -17.10
C PRO A 119 3.98 -12.48 -17.17
N ASN A 120 3.51 -12.11 -18.35
CA ASN A 120 2.13 -11.67 -18.57
C ASN A 120 1.50 -12.16 -19.88
N THR A 121 2.28 -12.74 -20.81
CA THR A 121 1.76 -13.31 -22.08
C THR A 121 1.74 -14.84 -22.06
N LEU A 122 0.92 -15.45 -22.92
CA LEU A 122 0.89 -16.91 -23.07
C LEU A 122 2.19 -17.45 -23.67
N ASP A 123 2.84 -16.71 -24.56
CA ASP A 123 4.13 -17.10 -25.14
C ASP A 123 5.22 -17.18 -24.06
N GLU A 124 5.23 -16.23 -23.13
CA GLU A 124 6.14 -16.26 -21.97
C GLU A 124 5.85 -17.44 -21.05
N VAL A 125 4.58 -17.77 -20.83
CA VAL A 125 4.19 -18.95 -20.04
C VAL A 125 4.68 -20.23 -20.71
N GLN A 126 4.46 -20.37 -22.02
CA GLN A 126 4.95 -21.53 -22.79
C GLN A 126 6.47 -21.60 -22.74
N MET A 127 7.16 -20.46 -22.87
CA MET A 127 8.61 -20.37 -22.72
C MET A 127 9.07 -20.85 -21.33
N LEU A 128 8.48 -20.34 -20.24
CA LEU A 128 8.84 -20.73 -18.88
C LEU A 128 8.58 -22.21 -18.62
N GLN A 129 7.54 -22.79 -19.22
CA GLN A 129 7.23 -24.21 -19.14
C GLN A 129 8.30 -25.10 -19.79
N THR A 130 9.13 -24.58 -20.70
CA THR A 130 10.28 -25.36 -21.23
C THR A 130 11.45 -25.45 -20.26
N LEU A 131 11.50 -24.57 -19.25
CA LEU A 131 12.58 -24.49 -18.26
C LEU A 131 12.18 -25.19 -16.95
N GLU A 132 11.64 -26.41 -17.05
CA GLU A 132 10.93 -27.08 -15.96
C GLU A 132 11.75 -27.29 -14.68
N GLN A 133 13.07 -27.47 -14.84
CA GLN A 133 14.03 -27.73 -13.75
C GLN A 133 14.54 -26.43 -13.11
N SER A 134 14.24 -25.26 -13.68
CA SER A 134 14.67 -23.98 -13.13
C SER A 134 13.74 -23.52 -12.02
N ALA A 135 14.25 -23.47 -10.80
CA ALA A 135 13.53 -22.94 -9.64
C ALA A 135 13.06 -21.49 -9.86
N PHE A 136 13.86 -20.66 -10.56
CA PHE A 136 13.50 -19.29 -10.89
C PHE A 136 12.40 -19.18 -11.93
N ALA A 137 12.46 -20.00 -12.99
CA ALA A 137 11.40 -20.04 -14.00
C ALA A 137 10.07 -20.50 -13.38
N ARG A 138 10.13 -21.52 -12.51
CA ARG A 138 8.99 -22.00 -11.72
C ARG A 138 8.43 -20.92 -10.81
N TYR A 139 9.28 -20.17 -10.10
CA TYR A 139 8.85 -19.03 -9.29
C TYR A 139 8.04 -18.01 -10.10
N LEU A 140 8.57 -17.55 -11.24
CA LEU A 140 7.89 -16.58 -12.11
C LEU A 140 6.60 -17.14 -12.71
N LEU A 141 6.59 -18.42 -13.08
CA LEU A 141 5.40 -19.12 -13.56
C LEU A 141 4.32 -19.19 -12.47
N GLY A 142 4.71 -19.43 -11.22
CA GLY A 142 3.80 -19.38 -10.07
C GLY A 142 3.17 -18.00 -9.88
N CYS A 143 3.96 -16.93 -10.02
CA CYS A 143 3.43 -15.55 -10.00
C CYS A 143 2.38 -15.30 -11.09
N PHE A 144 2.60 -15.81 -12.31
CA PHE A 144 1.60 -15.75 -13.37
C PHE A 144 0.31 -16.47 -12.98
N TRP A 145 0.40 -17.72 -12.52
CA TRP A 145 -0.77 -18.51 -12.15
C TRP A 145 -1.57 -17.88 -11.02
N TYR A 146 -0.90 -17.32 -10.02
CA TYR A 146 -1.56 -16.61 -8.93
C TYR A 146 -2.35 -15.40 -9.45
N SER A 147 -1.76 -14.61 -10.36
CA SER A 147 -2.44 -13.47 -11.00
C SER A 147 -3.70 -13.88 -11.79
N LYS A 148 -3.75 -15.14 -12.26
CA LYS A 148 -4.90 -15.74 -12.95
C LYS A 148 -5.81 -16.56 -12.04
N ARG A 149 -5.66 -16.44 -10.72
CA ARG A 149 -6.43 -17.16 -9.70
C ARG A 149 -6.33 -18.69 -9.79
N ARG A 150 -5.28 -19.20 -10.45
CA ARG A 150 -4.93 -20.63 -10.53
C ARG A 150 -4.02 -20.98 -9.35
N TYR A 151 -4.61 -21.01 -8.16
CA TYR A 151 -3.86 -21.06 -6.91
C TYR A 151 -3.11 -22.37 -6.69
N ALA A 152 -3.71 -23.51 -7.06
CA ALA A 152 -3.06 -24.81 -6.91
C ALA A 152 -1.76 -24.90 -7.73
N GLU A 153 -1.80 -24.42 -8.98
CA GLU A 153 -0.65 -24.38 -9.87
C GLU A 153 0.41 -23.39 -9.38
N ALA A 154 -0.01 -22.24 -8.84
CA ALA A 154 0.90 -21.26 -8.25
C ALA A 154 1.66 -21.83 -7.05
N VAL A 155 0.93 -22.42 -6.10
CA VAL A 155 1.50 -23.04 -4.89
C VAL A 155 2.44 -24.19 -5.25
N SER A 156 2.04 -25.06 -6.19
CA SER A 156 2.90 -26.15 -6.66
C SER A 156 4.22 -25.62 -7.23
N CYS A 157 4.19 -24.52 -7.99
CA CYS A 157 5.40 -23.90 -8.52
C CYS A 157 6.30 -23.35 -7.41
N TRP A 158 5.75 -22.63 -6.43
CA TRP A 158 6.53 -22.06 -5.33
C TRP A 158 7.07 -23.12 -4.36
N GLN A 159 6.32 -24.20 -4.10
CA GLN A 159 6.80 -25.34 -3.34
C GLN A 159 7.94 -26.06 -4.06
N PHE A 160 7.85 -26.21 -5.39
CA PHE A 160 8.97 -26.71 -6.18
C PHE A 160 10.19 -25.80 -6.06
N THR A 161 10.02 -24.48 -6.17
CA THR A 161 11.12 -23.52 -5.96
C THR A 161 11.78 -23.73 -4.59
N LEU A 162 11.01 -23.85 -3.50
CA LEU A 162 11.57 -24.07 -2.16
C LEU A 162 12.18 -25.46 -1.96
N ALA A 163 11.72 -26.48 -2.71
CA ALA A 163 12.34 -27.81 -2.67
C ALA A 163 13.73 -27.82 -3.32
N GLN A 164 13.99 -26.93 -4.29
CA GLN A 164 15.29 -26.77 -4.94
C GLN A 164 16.17 -25.73 -4.22
N GLU A 165 15.55 -24.64 -3.77
CA GLU A 165 16.19 -23.47 -3.16
C GLU A 165 15.42 -23.09 -1.89
N ALA A 166 15.72 -23.78 -0.79
CA ALA A 166 15.03 -23.58 0.50
C ALA A 166 15.11 -22.13 1.02
N ASP A 167 16.16 -21.40 0.65
CA ASP A 167 16.43 -20.03 1.06
C ASP A 167 15.89 -18.98 0.08
N PHE A 168 15.01 -19.36 -0.86
CA PHE A 168 14.42 -18.43 -1.82
C PHE A 168 13.30 -17.59 -1.18
N ALA A 169 13.67 -16.48 -0.53
CA ALA A 169 12.78 -15.63 0.25
C ALA A 169 11.50 -15.16 -0.47
N PRO A 170 11.51 -14.80 -1.77
CA PRO A 170 10.28 -14.41 -2.46
C PRO A 170 9.21 -15.50 -2.54
N ALA A 171 9.61 -16.79 -2.56
CA ALA A 171 8.64 -17.90 -2.55
C ALA A 171 8.03 -18.09 -1.15
N HIS A 172 8.81 -17.93 -0.08
CA HIS A 172 8.28 -17.88 1.28
C HIS A 172 7.26 -16.75 1.42
N ARG A 173 7.59 -15.53 0.96
CA ARG A 173 6.65 -14.40 0.96
C ARG A 173 5.32 -14.75 0.30
N LEU A 174 5.37 -15.30 -0.91
CA LEU A 174 4.16 -15.61 -1.69
C LEU A 174 3.31 -16.71 -1.06
N LEU A 175 3.93 -17.73 -0.47
CA LEU A 175 3.23 -18.77 0.29
C LEU A 175 2.62 -18.21 1.57
N GLY A 176 3.28 -17.25 2.24
CA GLY A 176 2.72 -16.55 3.41
C GLY A 176 1.48 -15.74 3.07
N ILE A 177 1.51 -14.98 1.96
CA ILE A 177 0.35 -14.25 1.45
C ILE A 177 -0.79 -15.21 1.08
N TYR A 178 -0.48 -16.33 0.42
CA TYR A 178 -1.50 -17.34 0.09
C TYR A 178 -2.13 -17.95 1.34
N ALA A 179 -1.33 -18.30 2.35
CA ALA A 179 -1.81 -18.85 3.61
C ALA A 179 -2.78 -17.88 4.32
N TRP A 180 -2.46 -16.59 4.35
CA TRP A 180 -3.38 -15.57 4.89
C TRP A 180 -4.63 -15.41 4.02
N ASN A 181 -4.46 -15.01 2.75
CA ASN A 181 -5.57 -14.57 1.90
C ASN A 181 -6.52 -15.70 1.49
N LYS A 182 -6.03 -16.95 1.36
CA LYS A 182 -6.79 -18.05 0.75
C LYS A 182 -7.02 -19.22 1.69
N LEU A 183 -6.09 -19.51 2.59
CA LEU A 183 -6.30 -20.56 3.60
C LEU A 183 -6.86 -20.00 4.91
N GLN A 184 -6.78 -18.67 5.12
CA GLN A 184 -7.12 -18.03 6.40
C GLN A 184 -6.32 -18.64 7.57
N ASP A 185 -5.09 -19.08 7.30
CA ASP A 185 -4.18 -19.68 8.29
C ASP A 185 -3.13 -18.65 8.72
N ALA A 186 -3.44 -17.95 9.81
CA ALA A 186 -2.58 -16.92 10.38
C ALA A 186 -1.22 -17.45 10.86
N GLN A 187 -1.16 -18.68 11.38
CA GLN A 187 0.08 -19.24 11.91
C GLN A 187 1.02 -19.61 10.79
N GLN A 188 0.52 -20.26 9.75
CA GLN A 188 1.31 -20.60 8.58
C GLN A 188 1.76 -19.34 7.83
N ALA A 189 0.89 -18.32 7.69
CA ALA A 189 1.26 -17.03 7.12
C ALA A 189 2.43 -16.39 7.89
N LYS A 190 2.35 -16.39 9.23
CA LYS A 190 3.40 -15.85 10.09
C LYS A 190 4.72 -16.59 9.95
N GLN A 191 4.69 -17.93 9.87
CA GLN A 191 5.89 -18.73 9.67
C GLN A 191 6.60 -18.38 8.36
N TYR A 192 5.85 -18.36 7.26
CA TYR A 192 6.41 -18.05 5.94
C TYR A 192 6.90 -16.61 5.81
N LEU A 193 6.14 -15.61 6.28
CA LEU A 193 6.59 -14.21 6.23
C LEU A 193 7.78 -13.97 7.16
N SER A 194 7.84 -14.63 8.34
CA SER A 194 9.01 -14.55 9.22
C SER A 194 10.25 -15.14 8.56
N GLN A 195 10.10 -16.26 7.86
CA GLN A 195 11.21 -16.87 7.11
C GLN A 195 11.70 -15.95 5.98
N ALA A 196 10.79 -15.31 5.24
CA ALA A 196 11.15 -14.35 4.20
C ALA A 196 11.98 -13.18 4.75
N VAL A 197 11.56 -12.59 5.89
CA VAL A 197 12.31 -11.53 6.57
C VAL A 197 13.66 -12.01 7.10
N ALA A 198 13.74 -13.23 7.64
CA ALA A 198 15.00 -13.79 8.12
C ALA A 198 16.03 -14.01 7.00
N LEU A 199 15.55 -14.42 5.82
CA LEU A 199 16.39 -14.65 4.63
C LEU A 199 16.85 -13.34 3.97
N GLU A 200 15.99 -12.32 3.95
CA GLU A 200 16.31 -10.99 3.40
C GLU A 200 16.02 -9.86 4.41
N PRO A 201 16.85 -9.72 5.47
CA PRO A 201 16.58 -8.77 6.57
C PRO A 201 16.64 -7.30 6.14
N GLN A 202 17.25 -6.98 5.00
CA GLN A 202 17.32 -5.63 4.44
C GLN A 202 16.14 -5.30 3.51
N ASN A 203 15.24 -6.27 3.27
CA ASN A 203 14.09 -6.07 2.40
C ASN A 203 12.93 -5.41 3.17
N ALA A 204 12.84 -4.09 3.08
CA ALA A 204 11.81 -3.30 3.77
C ALA A 204 10.37 -3.71 3.43
N ARG A 205 10.13 -4.24 2.22
CA ARG A 205 8.80 -4.74 1.84
C ARG A 205 8.41 -5.99 2.65
N PHE A 206 9.36 -6.91 2.86
CA PHE A 206 9.08 -8.13 3.62
C PHE A 206 8.84 -7.78 5.10
N LEU A 207 9.62 -6.85 5.64
CA LEU A 207 9.42 -6.35 7.01
C LEU A 207 8.05 -5.69 7.17
N PHE A 208 7.64 -4.84 6.21
CA PHE A 208 6.31 -4.23 6.20
C PHE A 208 5.18 -5.26 6.20
N GLU A 209 5.25 -6.27 5.34
CA GLU A 209 4.20 -7.28 5.22
C GLU A 209 4.11 -8.17 6.47
N LEU A 210 5.24 -8.50 7.10
CA LEU A 210 5.24 -9.21 8.38
C LEU A 210 4.68 -8.35 9.52
N ASP A 211 5.03 -7.07 9.60
CA ASP A 211 4.49 -6.16 10.60
C ASP A 211 2.99 -5.92 10.40
N TYR A 212 2.55 -5.77 9.15
CA TYR A 212 1.13 -5.67 8.79
C TYR A 212 0.36 -6.94 9.17
N LEU A 213 0.92 -8.13 8.93
CA LEU A 213 0.32 -9.37 9.44
C LEU A 213 0.21 -9.36 10.97
N ASN A 214 1.27 -8.93 11.67
CA ASN A 214 1.25 -8.85 13.14
C ASN A 214 0.20 -7.86 13.65
N LYS A 215 -0.05 -6.76 12.93
CA LYS A 215 -1.16 -5.82 13.19
C LYS A 215 -2.51 -6.52 13.06
N LEU A 216 -2.73 -7.23 11.94
CA LEU A 216 -3.97 -7.98 11.70
C LEU A 216 -4.22 -9.10 12.72
N MET A 217 -3.14 -9.67 13.27
CA MET A 217 -3.19 -10.66 14.35
C MET A 217 -3.30 -10.05 15.76
N ALA A 218 -3.58 -8.75 15.87
CA ALA A 218 -3.69 -8.03 17.14
C ALA A 218 -2.48 -8.22 18.07
N GLN A 219 -1.26 -8.31 17.51
CA GLN A 219 -0.05 -8.40 18.32
C GLN A 219 0.11 -7.12 19.17
N PRO A 220 0.58 -7.24 20.44
CA PRO A 220 0.78 -6.09 21.31
C PRO A 220 1.66 -5.01 20.67
N ALA A 221 1.28 -3.75 20.84
CA ALA A 221 1.95 -2.61 20.22
C ALA A 221 3.43 -2.54 20.60
N GLU A 222 3.79 -2.87 21.85
CA GLU A 222 5.16 -2.87 22.35
C GLU A 222 6.03 -3.91 21.62
N GLN A 223 5.46 -5.08 21.33
CA GLN A 223 6.18 -6.14 20.60
C GLN A 223 6.39 -5.75 19.14
N ARG A 224 5.41 -5.11 18.50
CA ARG A 224 5.58 -4.55 17.16
C ARG A 224 6.63 -3.44 17.16
N LEU A 225 6.56 -2.51 18.11
CA LEU A 225 7.50 -1.40 18.23
C LEU A 225 8.94 -1.90 18.39
N GLN A 226 9.16 -2.85 19.31
CA GLN A 226 10.49 -3.43 19.54
C GLN A 226 11.10 -4.02 18.26
N ARG A 227 10.30 -4.71 17.44
CA ARG A 227 10.75 -5.28 16.16
C ARG A 227 11.11 -4.20 15.15
N LEU A 228 10.25 -3.20 14.97
CA LEU A 228 10.50 -2.12 14.00
C LEU A 228 11.70 -1.25 14.40
N GLU A 229 11.87 -0.95 15.69
CA GLU A 229 13.02 -0.19 16.17
C GLU A 229 14.34 -0.95 16.02
N ALA A 230 14.33 -2.27 16.20
CA ALA A 230 15.51 -3.10 15.97
C ALA A 230 15.96 -3.09 14.49
N SER A 231 15.11 -2.64 13.56
CA SER A 231 15.39 -2.55 12.12
C SER A 231 15.09 -1.15 11.56
N LYS A 232 15.32 -0.10 12.38
CA LYS A 232 14.95 1.29 12.07
C LYS A 232 15.49 1.80 10.72
N GLU A 233 16.72 1.43 10.36
CA GLU A 233 17.32 1.79 9.06
C GLU A 233 16.52 1.23 7.88
N ILE A 234 16.00 0.01 8.03
CA ILE A 234 15.18 -0.68 7.02
C ILE A 234 13.77 -0.10 6.97
N VAL A 235 13.19 0.22 8.13
CA VAL A 235 11.88 0.89 8.23
C VAL A 235 11.87 2.18 7.44
N PHE A 236 12.94 2.97 7.52
CA PHE A 236 13.05 4.26 6.83
C PHE A 236 13.31 4.16 5.32
N LEU A 237 13.46 2.97 4.74
CA LEU A 237 13.56 2.82 3.28
C LEU A 237 12.22 3.02 2.57
N ARG A 238 11.08 2.98 3.29
CA ARG A 238 9.74 3.14 2.72
C ARG A 238 8.82 3.96 3.63
N ASP A 239 7.95 4.76 3.01
CA ASP A 239 7.04 5.65 3.74
C ASP A 239 5.91 4.89 4.44
N ASP A 240 5.38 3.83 3.82
CA ASP A 240 4.33 2.97 4.38
C ASP A 240 4.74 2.33 5.71
N LEU A 241 5.95 1.75 5.78
CA LEU A 241 6.49 1.16 7.00
C LEU A 241 6.91 2.22 8.03
N THR A 242 7.38 3.38 7.58
CA THR A 242 7.71 4.50 8.48
C THR A 242 6.46 4.99 9.20
N VAL A 243 5.32 5.08 8.52
CA VAL A 243 4.04 5.47 9.13
C VAL A 243 3.59 4.47 10.20
N GLU A 244 3.77 3.17 10.00
CA GLU A 244 3.44 2.17 11.05
C GLU A 244 4.30 2.38 12.31
N LEU A 245 5.58 2.73 12.16
CA LEU A 245 6.44 3.07 13.30
C LEU A 245 5.97 4.35 14.01
N LEU A 246 5.56 5.38 13.26
CA LEU A 246 5.01 6.62 13.82
C LEU A 246 3.74 6.36 14.64
N SER A 247 2.82 5.54 14.13
CA SER A 247 1.60 5.12 14.84
C SER A 247 1.94 4.44 16.16
N LEU A 248 2.90 3.50 16.15
CA LEU A 248 3.31 2.81 17.38
C LEU A 248 3.97 3.75 18.40
N TRP A 249 4.85 4.67 17.96
CA TRP A 249 5.43 5.67 18.86
C TRP A 249 4.38 6.59 19.45
N ASN A 250 3.45 7.10 18.64
CA ASN A 250 2.34 7.91 19.12
C ASN A 250 1.48 7.12 20.13
N GLY A 251 1.07 5.90 19.79
CA GLY A 251 0.23 5.07 20.65
C GLY A 251 0.85 4.70 21.99
N LEU A 252 2.19 4.60 22.05
CA LEU A 252 2.96 4.25 23.25
C LEU A 252 3.54 5.46 23.99
N GLY A 253 3.12 6.69 23.64
CA GLY A 253 3.54 7.89 24.36
C GLY A 253 4.94 8.41 23.99
N ARG A 254 5.58 7.86 22.95
CA ARG A 254 6.89 8.27 22.46
C ARG A 254 6.79 9.39 21.43
N TYR A 255 6.13 10.47 21.84
CA TYR A 255 5.73 11.55 20.94
C TYR A 255 6.92 12.30 20.32
N ASP A 256 8.01 12.49 21.08
CA ASP A 256 9.17 13.22 20.58
C ASP A 256 9.95 12.44 19.51
N ASP A 257 9.98 11.10 19.60
CA ASP A 257 10.57 10.24 18.57
C ASP A 257 9.82 10.37 17.24
N ALA A 258 8.48 10.31 17.30
CA ALA A 258 7.63 10.53 16.14
C ALA A 258 7.76 11.96 15.58
N ALA A 259 7.78 12.96 16.45
CA ALA A 259 7.91 14.38 16.05
C ALA A 259 9.24 14.65 15.33
N ALA A 260 10.34 14.04 15.76
CA ALA A 260 11.64 14.19 15.11
C ALA A 260 11.60 13.71 13.65
N VAL A 261 11.02 12.53 13.40
CA VAL A 261 10.90 11.97 12.05
C VAL A 261 9.93 12.81 11.20
N LEU A 262 8.78 13.18 11.73
CA LEU A 262 7.76 13.99 11.03
C LEU A 262 8.28 15.37 10.62
N ARG A 263 9.26 15.92 11.35
CA ARG A 263 9.89 17.21 11.04
C ARG A 263 10.95 17.12 9.95
N GLU A 264 11.69 16.01 9.89
CA GLU A 264 12.93 15.93 9.09
C GLU A 264 12.79 15.09 7.83
N ARG A 265 11.96 14.04 7.85
CA ARG A 265 11.79 13.14 6.71
C ARG A 265 10.94 13.79 5.61
N VAL A 266 11.36 13.62 4.36
CA VAL A 266 10.54 13.92 3.19
C VAL A 266 9.73 12.66 2.83
N PHE A 267 8.42 12.74 3.00
CA PHE A 267 7.45 11.73 2.59
C PHE A 267 7.00 11.97 1.15
N HIS A 268 6.82 10.89 0.41
CA HIS A 268 6.32 10.92 -0.96
C HIS A 268 4.91 10.32 -0.97
N PRO A 269 3.89 11.02 -1.49
CA PRO A 269 2.57 10.43 -1.64
C PRO A 269 2.63 9.13 -2.45
N TRP A 270 1.87 8.13 -2.04
CA TRP A 270 1.74 6.86 -2.73
C TRP A 270 0.28 6.46 -2.86
N GLU A 271 -0.02 5.65 -3.86
CA GLU A 271 -1.37 5.15 -4.11
C GLU A 271 -1.87 4.31 -2.93
N GLY A 272 -3.04 4.63 -2.38
CA GLY A 272 -3.57 3.99 -1.17
C GLY A 272 -2.81 4.41 0.11
N GLY A 273 -2.10 5.53 0.07
CA GLY A 273 -1.34 6.14 1.15
C GLY A 273 -1.91 7.45 1.66
N GLU A 274 -2.96 7.96 1.00
CA GLU A 274 -3.48 9.29 1.17
C GLU A 274 -3.90 9.54 2.63
N GLY A 275 -3.45 10.65 3.20
CA GLY A 275 -3.79 11.03 4.57
C GLY A 275 -3.02 10.30 5.66
N LYS A 276 -2.20 9.29 5.36
CA LYS A 276 -1.53 8.48 6.39
C LYS A 276 -0.40 9.22 7.11
N ALA A 277 0.50 9.85 6.35
CA ALA A 277 1.60 10.62 6.94
C ALA A 277 1.08 11.89 7.65
N THR A 278 0.16 12.60 7.01
CA THR A 278 -0.48 13.80 7.59
C THR A 278 -1.36 13.46 8.79
N GLY A 279 -2.04 12.31 8.78
CA GLY A 279 -2.78 11.77 9.92
C GLY A 279 -1.88 11.52 11.13
N GLN A 280 -0.71 10.89 10.95
CA GLN A 280 0.26 10.72 12.03
C GLN A 280 0.84 12.05 12.53
N TYR A 281 1.03 13.03 11.65
CA TYR A 281 1.40 14.39 12.05
C TYR A 281 0.34 15.03 12.96
N LEU A 282 -0.93 14.98 12.56
CA LEU A 282 -2.04 15.51 13.36
C LEU A 282 -2.16 14.81 14.71
N LEU A 283 -2.15 13.47 14.71
CA LEU A 283 -2.17 12.67 15.94
C LEU A 283 -1.03 13.04 16.88
N ASN A 284 0.19 13.16 16.35
CA ASN A 284 1.36 13.57 17.14
C ASN A 284 1.15 14.95 17.78
N GLN A 285 0.67 15.94 17.02
CA GLN A 285 0.42 17.29 17.56
C GLN A 285 -0.66 17.27 18.64
N LEU A 286 -1.75 16.51 18.44
CA LEU A 286 -2.83 16.37 19.42
C LEU A 286 -2.34 15.71 20.71
N HIS A 287 -1.58 14.61 20.59
CA HIS A 287 -1.00 13.93 21.74
C HIS A 287 -0.05 14.85 22.53
N ARG A 288 0.82 15.59 21.85
CA ARG A 288 1.76 16.53 22.51
C ARG A 288 1.01 17.68 23.17
N ALA A 289 -0.08 18.16 22.57
CA ALA A 289 -0.92 19.20 23.15
C ALA A 289 -1.60 18.72 24.43
N LEU A 290 -2.14 17.50 24.43
CA LEU A 290 -2.72 16.87 25.62
C LEU A 290 -1.67 16.66 26.73
N ALA A 291 -0.44 16.25 26.38
CA ALA A 291 0.65 16.13 27.33
C ALA A 291 1.05 17.48 27.95
N ALA A 292 1.09 18.55 27.15
CA ALA A 292 1.36 19.91 27.62
C ALA A 292 0.25 20.43 28.54
N VAL A 293 -1.03 20.15 28.21
CA VAL A 293 -2.17 20.41 29.10
C VAL A 293 -2.00 19.69 30.44
N GLN A 294 -1.64 18.41 30.41
CA GLN A 294 -1.42 17.62 31.63
C GLN A 294 -0.28 18.16 32.50
N SER A 295 0.77 18.72 31.88
CA SER A 295 1.87 19.37 32.60
C SER A 295 1.56 20.79 33.07
N GLY A 296 0.36 21.31 32.83
CA GLY A 296 -0.02 22.68 33.21
C GLY A 296 0.58 23.76 32.31
N ASP A 297 0.94 23.42 31.07
CA ASP A 297 1.46 24.35 30.06
C ASP A 297 0.52 24.46 28.84
N PRO A 298 -0.63 25.16 29.01
CA PRO A 298 -1.58 25.36 27.92
C PRO A 298 -1.01 26.21 26.78
N GLN A 299 0.05 26.99 27.00
CA GLN A 299 0.63 27.84 25.95
C GLN A 299 1.39 27.01 24.91
N THR A 300 2.14 26.01 25.36
CA THR A 300 2.77 25.03 24.47
C THR A 300 1.71 24.23 23.70
N ALA A 301 0.62 23.83 24.36
CA ALA A 301 -0.49 23.13 23.71
C ALA A 301 -1.12 23.98 22.59
N ILE A 302 -1.43 25.26 22.84
CA ILE A 302 -1.96 26.18 21.83
C ILE A 302 -1.01 26.28 20.63
N THR A 303 0.29 26.39 20.88
CA THR A 303 1.29 26.49 19.81
C THR A 303 1.28 25.25 18.91
N GLN A 304 1.23 24.05 19.50
CA GLN A 304 1.18 22.78 18.77
C GLN A 304 -0.12 22.63 17.96
N LEU A 305 -1.26 23.00 18.55
CA LEU A 305 -2.56 22.96 17.89
C LEU A 305 -2.66 23.94 16.72
N GLN A 306 -2.10 25.15 16.85
CA GLN A 306 -2.01 26.10 15.75
C GLN A 306 -1.10 25.61 14.61
N GLN A 307 0.00 24.92 14.95
CA GLN A 307 0.84 24.26 13.96
C GLN A 307 0.11 23.10 13.25
N ALA A 308 -0.75 22.36 13.95
CA ALA A 308 -1.53 21.26 13.37
C ALA A 308 -2.48 21.71 12.24
N LEU A 309 -2.89 22.98 12.24
CA LEU A 309 -3.72 23.57 11.17
C LEU A 309 -2.98 23.79 9.85
N HIS A 310 -1.66 23.55 9.81
CA HIS A 310 -0.82 23.72 8.64
C HIS A 310 0.01 22.44 8.42
N TYR A 311 0.05 21.95 7.17
CA TYR A 311 0.89 20.80 6.83
C TYR A 311 2.28 21.27 6.39
N PRO A 312 3.35 20.80 7.06
CA PRO A 312 4.72 20.99 6.57
C PRO A 312 4.89 20.40 5.16
N GLN A 313 5.67 21.10 4.32
CA GLN A 313 5.87 20.69 2.92
C GLN A 313 6.51 19.29 2.77
N ASN A 314 7.32 18.89 3.75
CA ASN A 314 7.98 17.58 3.76
C ASN A 314 7.00 16.39 3.93
N LEU A 315 5.74 16.63 4.29
CA LEU A 315 4.73 15.55 4.36
C LEU A 315 4.20 15.15 2.98
N GLY A 316 4.46 15.94 1.94
CA GLY A 316 4.11 15.59 0.55
C GLY A 316 2.62 15.77 0.18
N GLU A 317 1.75 16.07 1.15
CA GLU A 317 0.30 16.21 0.95
C GLU A 317 -0.23 17.57 1.43
N GLY A 318 -1.28 18.05 0.75
CA GLY A 318 -2.02 19.25 1.14
C GLY A 318 -3.27 18.93 1.95
N ARG A 319 -3.79 19.94 2.66
CA ARG A 319 -5.08 19.82 3.35
C ARG A 319 -6.23 19.76 2.35
N LEU A 320 -7.29 19.03 2.70
CA LEU A 320 -8.48 18.93 1.87
C LEU A 320 -9.35 20.19 1.97
N PRO A 321 -9.91 20.68 0.85
CA PRO A 321 -10.94 21.72 0.90
C PRO A 321 -12.13 21.25 1.74
N GLY A 322 -12.50 22.02 2.76
CA GLY A 322 -13.64 21.70 3.64
C GLY A 322 -13.28 20.93 4.92
N GLN A 323 -12.00 20.61 5.17
CA GLN A 323 -11.58 20.05 6.46
C GLN A 323 -11.87 21.04 7.60
N THR A 324 -12.64 20.61 8.60
CA THR A 324 -13.18 21.49 9.66
C THR A 324 -12.40 21.48 10.97
N ASP A 325 -11.61 20.43 11.23
CA ASP A 325 -10.65 20.34 12.36
C ASP A 325 -11.28 20.53 13.73
N ASN A 326 -12.44 19.90 13.93
CA ASN A 326 -13.26 20.07 15.13
C ASN A 326 -12.52 19.71 16.41
N ASP A 327 -11.67 18.68 16.37
CA ASP A 327 -10.76 18.27 17.45
C ASP A 327 -9.78 19.38 17.84
N ILE A 328 -9.08 19.95 16.86
CA ILE A 328 -8.09 21.01 17.07
C ILE A 328 -8.77 22.27 17.63
N TRP A 329 -9.89 22.70 17.05
CA TRP A 329 -10.60 23.88 17.52
C TRP A 329 -11.20 23.69 18.92
N TYR A 330 -11.72 22.50 19.24
CA TYR A 330 -12.18 22.20 20.59
C TYR A 330 -11.04 22.30 21.60
N LEU A 331 -9.88 21.70 21.31
CA LEU A 331 -8.73 21.73 22.21
C LEU A 331 -8.15 23.14 22.38
N LEU A 332 -8.15 23.97 21.32
CA LEU A 332 -7.80 25.38 21.41
C LEU A 332 -8.75 26.13 22.36
N GLY A 333 -10.06 25.87 22.24
CA GLY A 333 -11.08 26.42 23.13
C GLY A 333 -10.86 26.02 24.59
N TYR A 334 -10.52 24.76 24.83
CA TYR A 334 -10.20 24.24 26.16
C TYR A 334 -8.94 24.90 26.75
N CYS A 335 -7.85 25.01 25.97
CA CYS A 335 -6.62 25.66 26.44
C CYS A 335 -6.83 27.15 26.73
N ALA A 336 -7.60 27.86 25.89
CA ALA A 336 -7.97 29.26 26.14
C ALA A 336 -8.80 29.41 27.43
N GLN A 337 -9.70 28.46 27.70
CA GLN A 337 -10.46 28.42 28.95
C GLN A 337 -9.55 28.24 30.17
N LEU A 338 -8.55 27.35 30.11
CA LEU A 338 -7.56 27.16 31.18
C LEU A 338 -6.74 28.42 31.48
N GLN A 339 -6.50 29.27 30.46
CA GLN A 339 -5.82 30.54 30.60
C GLN A 339 -6.74 31.71 31.03
N GLY A 340 -8.05 31.48 31.16
CA GLY A 340 -9.03 32.52 31.49
C GLY A 340 -9.44 33.41 30.32
N HIS A 341 -9.11 33.04 29.08
CA HIS A 341 -9.47 33.77 27.86
C HIS A 341 -10.88 33.35 27.36
N PHE A 342 -11.92 33.72 28.10
CA PHE A 342 -13.29 33.22 27.88
C PHE A 342 -13.87 33.59 26.51
N GLU A 343 -13.69 34.82 26.02
CA GLU A 343 -14.20 35.21 24.70
C GLU A 343 -13.55 34.43 23.56
N GLU A 344 -12.25 34.18 23.67
CA GLU A 344 -11.50 33.41 22.68
C GLU A 344 -11.92 31.94 22.69
N SER A 345 -12.09 31.39 23.91
CA SER A 345 -12.59 30.03 24.12
C SER A 345 -13.96 29.81 23.45
N GLN A 346 -14.90 30.74 23.63
CA GLN A 346 -16.22 30.66 22.98
C GLN A 346 -16.09 30.69 21.45
N ARG A 347 -15.24 31.55 20.88
CA ARG A 347 -15.02 31.60 19.42
C ARG A 347 -14.47 30.29 18.88
N TYR A 348 -13.54 29.65 19.60
CA TYR A 348 -13.00 28.35 19.21
C TYR A 348 -14.05 27.24 19.30
N PHE A 349 -14.85 27.18 20.37
CA PHE A 349 -15.95 26.22 20.45
C PHE A 349 -16.99 26.44 19.35
N SER A 350 -17.39 27.68 19.05
CA SER A 350 -18.31 27.96 17.93
C SER A 350 -17.72 27.61 16.56
N ARG A 351 -16.38 27.52 16.44
CA ARG A 351 -15.74 27.02 15.22
C ARG A 351 -15.73 25.50 15.18
N ALA A 352 -15.52 24.86 16.33
CA ALA A 352 -15.56 23.41 16.50
C ALA A 352 -16.96 22.81 16.31
N THR A 353 -18.03 23.58 16.23
CA THR A 353 -19.39 23.10 15.87
C THR A 353 -19.65 23.05 14.36
N ARG A 354 -18.74 23.54 13.51
CA ARG A 354 -18.94 23.59 12.04
C ARG A 354 -18.62 22.25 11.37
N GLY A 355 -19.30 21.94 10.26
CA GLY A 355 -18.99 20.79 9.41
C GLY A 355 -20.24 20.01 9.00
N GLY A 356 -20.04 18.81 8.47
CA GLY A 356 -21.13 17.87 8.22
C GLY A 356 -21.74 17.37 9.53
N SER A 357 -22.99 16.89 9.44
CA SER A 357 -23.82 16.41 10.56
C SER A 357 -24.18 14.91 10.46
N SER A 358 -23.64 14.19 9.47
CA SER A 358 -24.01 12.79 9.18
C SER A 358 -22.99 11.79 9.70
N LEU A 359 -23.46 10.77 10.43
CA LEU A 359 -22.68 9.57 10.75
C LEU A 359 -22.63 8.65 9.52
N ASP A 360 -21.42 8.33 9.06
CA ASP A 360 -21.19 7.39 7.97
C ASP A 360 -20.16 6.32 8.40
N ALA A 361 -20.13 5.22 7.64
CA ALA A 361 -19.20 4.12 7.83
C ALA A 361 -17.73 4.48 7.53
N GLY A 362 -17.44 5.67 7.02
CA GLY A 362 -16.09 6.13 6.67
C GLY A 362 -15.47 5.23 5.60
N ARG A 363 -15.80 5.48 4.33
CA ARG A 363 -15.43 4.61 3.20
C ARG A 363 -14.20 5.11 2.46
N TYR A 364 -13.95 6.42 2.48
CA TYR A 364 -12.93 7.10 1.70
C TYR A 364 -12.03 7.98 2.56
N TYR A 365 -10.79 8.21 2.12
CA TYR A 365 -9.83 9.02 2.87
C TYR A 365 -10.27 10.48 3.07
N ASN A 366 -11.14 10.98 2.19
CA ASN A 366 -11.69 12.33 2.22
C ASN A 366 -13.05 12.43 2.93
N ASP A 367 -13.56 11.32 3.48
CA ASP A 367 -14.76 11.35 4.31
C ASP A 367 -14.45 12.08 5.62
N GLN A 368 -15.44 12.79 6.15
CA GLN A 368 -15.28 13.45 7.44
C GLN A 368 -15.08 12.38 8.53
N PRO A 369 -14.01 12.47 9.34
CA PRO A 369 -13.80 11.53 10.44
C PRO A 369 -14.98 11.55 11.42
N VAL A 370 -15.42 10.37 11.87
CA VAL A 370 -16.60 10.26 12.74
C VAL A 370 -16.40 10.99 14.09
N ASP A 371 -15.16 11.08 14.57
CA ASP A 371 -14.83 11.82 15.78
C ASP A 371 -15.01 13.33 15.63
N TYR A 372 -15.04 13.90 14.42
CA TYR A 372 -15.35 15.33 14.26
C TYR A 372 -16.76 15.66 14.78
N LEU A 373 -17.75 14.79 14.56
CA LEU A 373 -19.10 14.96 15.12
C LEU A 373 -19.08 14.88 16.65
N PHE A 374 -18.25 13.99 17.22
CA PHE A 374 -18.10 13.93 18.67
C PHE A 374 -17.57 15.26 19.21
N TRP A 375 -16.56 15.86 18.58
CA TRP A 375 -16.02 17.15 18.98
C TRP A 375 -17.00 18.31 18.77
N GLN A 376 -17.88 18.25 17.76
CA GLN A 376 -18.99 19.19 17.62
C GLN A 376 -19.93 19.12 18.82
N GLY A 377 -20.36 17.92 19.24
CA GLY A 377 -21.22 17.73 20.41
C GLY A 377 -20.56 18.20 21.70
N MET A 378 -19.26 17.92 21.88
CA MET A 378 -18.52 18.42 23.03
C MET A 378 -18.43 19.96 23.04
N ALA A 379 -18.25 20.58 21.86
CA ALA A 379 -18.24 22.04 21.73
C ALA A 379 -19.62 22.66 22.01
N GLN A 380 -20.72 22.04 21.54
CA GLN A 380 -22.10 22.44 21.87
C GLN A 380 -22.32 22.44 23.38
N ARG A 381 -21.89 21.38 24.07
CA ARG A 381 -21.95 21.31 25.54
C ARG A 381 -21.18 22.45 26.22
N LYS A 382 -19.99 22.80 25.70
CA LYS A 382 -19.22 23.95 26.22
C LYS A 382 -19.88 25.32 25.95
N LEU A 383 -20.75 25.40 24.96
CA LEU A 383 -21.54 26.61 24.64
C LEU A 383 -22.87 26.68 25.41
N GLY A 384 -23.25 25.61 26.12
CA GLY A 384 -24.48 25.52 26.92
C GLY A 384 -25.64 24.81 26.22
N ASP A 385 -25.41 24.21 25.05
CA ASP A 385 -26.42 23.52 24.25
C ASP A 385 -26.51 22.02 24.60
N ASP A 386 -26.69 21.71 25.89
CA ASP A 386 -26.62 20.34 26.43
C ASP A 386 -27.62 19.38 25.75
N ALA A 387 -28.83 19.85 25.47
CA ALA A 387 -29.88 19.03 24.87
C ALA A 387 -29.56 18.61 23.43
N GLU A 388 -28.93 19.49 22.64
CA GLU A 388 -28.48 19.16 21.28
C GLU A 388 -27.31 18.18 21.31
N ALA A 389 -26.36 18.39 22.23
CA ALA A 389 -25.24 17.48 22.42
C ALA A 389 -25.71 16.06 22.83
N ASP A 390 -26.64 15.97 23.78
CA ASP A 390 -27.21 14.68 24.20
C ASP A 390 -27.97 13.98 23.08
N ALA A 391 -28.75 14.72 22.28
CA ALA A 391 -29.42 14.16 21.11
C ALA A 391 -28.41 13.62 20.09
N LEU A 392 -27.32 14.37 19.83
CA LEU A 392 -26.25 13.94 18.95
C LEU A 392 -25.58 12.66 19.48
N PHE A 393 -25.19 12.59 20.75
CA PHE A 393 -24.53 11.38 21.27
C PHE A 393 -25.45 10.16 21.34
N ASN A 394 -26.76 10.35 21.57
CA ASN A 394 -27.73 9.25 21.42
C ASN A 394 -27.82 8.75 19.97
N SER A 395 -27.66 9.62 18.98
CA SER A 395 -27.65 9.21 17.57
C SER A 395 -26.46 8.30 17.22
N PHE A 396 -25.32 8.40 17.92
CA PHE A 396 -24.18 7.49 17.73
C PHE A 396 -24.57 6.06 18.11
N LEU A 397 -25.23 5.89 19.27
CA LEU A 397 -25.66 4.58 19.76
C LEU A 397 -26.74 3.98 18.83
N GLN A 398 -27.72 4.80 18.41
CA GLN A 398 -28.76 4.37 17.45
C GLN A 398 -28.17 3.98 16.09
N TRP A 399 -27.14 4.69 15.62
CA TRP A 399 -26.46 4.35 14.39
C TRP A 399 -25.81 2.96 14.49
N VAL A 400 -25.10 2.67 15.59
CA VAL A 400 -24.50 1.35 15.79
C VAL A 400 -25.56 0.26 15.90
N GLU A 401 -26.63 0.46 16.67
CA GLU A 401 -27.74 -0.51 16.78
C GLU A 401 -28.35 -0.87 15.42
N SER A 402 -28.43 0.10 14.49
CA SER A 402 -29.00 -0.11 13.16
C SER A 402 -28.01 -0.62 12.11
N HIS A 403 -26.70 -0.46 12.33
CA HIS A 403 -25.67 -0.80 11.34
C HIS A 403 -24.75 -1.94 11.77
N HIS A 404 -24.77 -2.40 13.02
CA HIS A 404 -23.86 -3.42 13.55
C HIS A 404 -23.75 -4.66 12.63
N ASP A 405 -24.88 -5.18 12.16
CA ASP A 405 -24.92 -6.37 11.30
C ASP A 405 -24.84 -6.05 9.79
N ASN A 406 -24.78 -4.77 9.43
CA ASN A 406 -24.82 -4.27 8.05
C ASN A 406 -23.41 -3.80 7.63
N VAL A 407 -22.56 -4.76 7.27
CA VAL A 407 -21.19 -4.48 6.82
C VAL A 407 -21.23 -3.69 5.50
N PRO A 408 -20.60 -2.50 5.43
CA PRO A 408 -20.60 -1.68 4.23
C PRO A 408 -19.91 -2.40 3.07
N ASP A 409 -20.58 -2.45 1.91
CA ASP A 409 -19.95 -2.89 0.67
C ASP A 409 -19.09 -1.75 0.11
N VAL A 410 -17.98 -2.13 -0.52
CA VAL A 410 -17.08 -1.22 -1.21
C VAL A 410 -17.59 -1.04 -2.64
N ASP A 411 -17.79 0.20 -3.07
CA ASP A 411 -18.16 0.46 -4.47
C ASP A 411 -17.10 -0.14 -5.40
N PHE A 412 -17.55 -0.94 -6.38
CA PHE A 412 -16.71 -1.54 -7.41
C PHE A 412 -15.86 -0.49 -8.16
N PHE A 413 -16.32 0.75 -8.25
CA PHE A 413 -15.59 1.87 -8.89
C PHE A 413 -14.86 2.78 -7.90
N ALA A 414 -14.71 2.37 -6.63
CA ALA A 414 -13.96 3.14 -5.65
C ALA A 414 -12.50 3.34 -6.10
N VAL A 415 -12.17 4.56 -6.54
CA VAL A 415 -10.83 4.98 -6.95
C VAL A 415 -9.94 5.41 -5.76
N SER A 416 -10.48 5.33 -4.54
CA SER A 416 -9.89 5.86 -3.32
C SER A 416 -9.92 4.84 -2.17
N LEU A 417 -9.64 3.57 -2.48
CA LEU A 417 -9.56 2.54 -1.45
C LEU A 417 -8.31 2.76 -0.57
N PRO A 418 -8.45 2.78 0.76
CA PRO A 418 -7.41 3.33 1.65
C PRO A 418 -6.15 2.48 1.81
N ASP A 419 -6.10 1.25 1.27
CA ASP A 419 -4.96 0.34 1.45
C ASP A 419 -4.69 -0.53 0.21
N LEU A 420 -3.61 -0.24 -0.52
CA LEU A 420 -3.02 -1.15 -1.52
C LEU A 420 -2.04 -2.13 -0.84
N VAL A 421 -2.59 -2.98 0.03
CA VAL A 421 -1.83 -4.01 0.76
C VAL A 421 -2.04 -5.39 0.17
N VAL A 422 -1.05 -6.27 0.32
CA VAL A 422 -1.13 -7.64 -0.24
C VAL A 422 -1.89 -8.63 0.64
N LEU A 423 -2.12 -8.30 1.91
CA LEU A 423 -2.85 -9.12 2.86
C LEU A 423 -4.30 -8.66 2.93
N ASP A 424 -5.22 -9.55 2.58
CA ASP A 424 -6.66 -9.25 2.59
C ASP A 424 -7.09 -8.83 4.01
N THR A 425 -7.83 -7.73 4.14
CA THR A 425 -8.41 -7.30 5.43
C THR A 425 -9.91 -7.54 5.42
N SER A 426 -10.45 -8.14 6.47
CA SER A 426 -11.89 -8.39 6.61
C SER A 426 -12.66 -7.07 6.75
N ALA A 427 -13.67 -6.89 5.91
CA ALA A 427 -14.59 -5.75 5.98
C ALA A 427 -15.42 -5.81 7.27
N GLU A 428 -15.81 -7.01 7.69
CA GLU A 428 -16.50 -7.28 8.94
C GLU A 428 -15.68 -6.81 10.14
N ALA A 429 -14.39 -7.17 10.18
CA ALA A 429 -13.49 -6.78 11.27
C ALA A 429 -13.23 -5.26 11.32
N LYS A 430 -13.14 -4.60 10.15
CA LYS A 430 -13.04 -3.13 10.07
C LYS A 430 -14.31 -2.46 10.57
N HIS A 431 -15.47 -2.97 10.15
CA HIS A 431 -16.78 -2.46 10.56
C HIS A 431 -17.02 -2.63 12.06
N GLN A 432 -16.66 -3.79 12.63
CA GLN A 432 -16.74 -4.02 14.07
C GLN A 432 -15.91 -2.99 14.86
N GLN A 433 -14.66 -2.73 14.44
CA GLN A 433 -13.81 -1.71 15.08
C GLN A 433 -14.44 -0.30 15.00
N HIS A 434 -15.04 0.05 13.85
CA HIS A 434 -15.73 1.32 13.66
C HIS A 434 -16.95 1.46 14.57
N CYS A 435 -17.78 0.42 14.66
CA CYS A 435 -18.93 0.38 15.57
C CYS A 435 -18.52 0.55 17.05
N LEU A 436 -17.49 -0.18 17.51
CA LEU A 436 -16.95 -0.04 18.87
C LEU A 436 -16.47 1.39 19.12
N PHE A 437 -15.79 2.01 18.16
CA PHE A 437 -15.32 3.38 18.30
C PHE A 437 -16.48 4.39 18.37
N ILE A 438 -17.52 4.25 17.54
CA ILE A 438 -18.72 5.09 17.58
C ILE A 438 -19.45 4.93 18.91
N ASN A 439 -19.65 3.70 19.40
CA ASN A 439 -20.24 3.45 20.71
C ASN A 439 -19.43 4.11 21.83
N ALA A 440 -18.10 4.00 21.79
CA ALA A 440 -17.22 4.63 22.77
C ALA A 440 -17.41 6.17 22.80
N LEU A 441 -17.49 6.81 21.63
CA LEU A 441 -17.71 8.25 21.51
C LEU A 441 -19.11 8.66 22.04
N GLY A 442 -20.17 7.93 21.67
CA GLY A 442 -21.54 8.18 22.14
C GLY A 442 -21.65 8.04 23.66
N HIS A 443 -21.11 6.97 24.23
CA HIS A 443 -21.09 6.77 25.68
C HIS A 443 -20.26 7.83 26.41
N LEU A 444 -19.10 8.22 25.87
CA LEU A 444 -18.30 9.28 26.47
C LEU A 444 -19.04 10.62 26.49
N GLY A 445 -19.68 10.96 25.36
CA GLY A 445 -20.48 12.17 25.24
C GLY A 445 -21.64 12.20 26.23
N LEU A 446 -22.30 11.07 26.50
CA LEU A 446 -23.37 10.98 27.50
C LEU A 446 -22.87 10.89 28.97
N GLY A 447 -21.54 10.94 29.21
CA GLY A 447 -20.97 10.81 30.55
C GLY A 447 -20.93 9.37 31.09
N ASN A 448 -21.21 8.37 30.25
CA ASN A 448 -21.21 6.95 30.61
C ASN A 448 -19.79 6.35 30.58
N SER A 449 -18.91 6.82 31.46
CA SER A 449 -17.47 6.47 31.45
C SER A 449 -17.20 4.96 31.51
N ALA A 450 -17.96 4.21 32.31
CA ALA A 450 -17.79 2.76 32.42
C ALA A 450 -18.15 2.02 31.11
N ALA A 451 -19.14 2.50 30.38
CA ALA A 451 -19.50 1.91 29.08
C ALA A 451 -18.45 2.27 28.02
N CYS A 452 -18.06 3.55 27.93
CA CYS A 452 -16.98 4.00 27.04
C CYS A 452 -15.68 3.19 27.24
N GLN A 453 -15.27 2.99 28.49
CA GLN A 453 -14.05 2.23 28.80
C GLN A 453 -14.13 0.78 28.30
N ARG A 454 -15.28 0.11 28.45
CA ARG A 454 -15.49 -1.25 27.94
C ARG A 454 -15.37 -1.32 26.41
N GLU A 455 -16.02 -0.41 25.69
CA GLU A 455 -15.95 -0.34 24.22
C GLU A 455 -14.51 -0.09 23.74
N LEU A 456 -13.77 0.81 24.41
CA LEU A 456 -12.36 1.06 24.09
C LEU A 456 -11.46 -0.13 24.43
N ASP A 457 -11.70 -0.82 25.54
CA ASP A 457 -10.97 -2.03 25.91
C ASP A 457 -11.17 -3.14 24.86
N GLU A 458 -12.40 -3.35 24.40
CA GLU A 458 -12.70 -4.31 23.34
C GLU A 458 -12.05 -3.91 22.00
N LEU A 459 -12.17 -2.65 21.61
CA LEU A 459 -11.53 -2.13 20.40
C LEU A 459 -10.01 -2.33 20.42
N LEU A 460 -9.36 -2.05 21.55
CA LEU A 460 -7.90 -2.18 21.68
C LEU A 460 -7.44 -3.63 21.90
N GLN A 461 -8.34 -4.55 22.24
CA GLN A 461 -8.06 -5.99 22.14
C GLN A 461 -8.02 -6.46 20.67
N LEU A 462 -8.91 -5.93 19.83
CA LEU A 462 -8.93 -6.24 18.39
C LEU A 462 -7.83 -5.53 17.61
N ASN A 463 -7.50 -4.30 18.00
CA ASN A 463 -6.46 -3.49 17.37
C ASN A 463 -5.69 -2.69 18.43
N PRO A 464 -4.62 -3.27 19.01
CA PRO A 464 -3.84 -2.64 20.08
C PRO A 464 -3.21 -1.29 19.73
N ALA A 465 -3.06 -0.98 18.44
CA ALA A 465 -2.49 0.27 17.94
C ALA A 465 -3.55 1.15 17.26
N HIS A 466 -4.82 1.07 17.68
CA HIS A 466 -5.88 1.90 17.11
C HIS A 466 -5.71 3.38 17.49
N ASP A 467 -5.10 4.17 16.59
CA ASP A 467 -4.66 5.54 16.82
C ASP A 467 -5.70 6.43 17.51
N LYS A 468 -6.92 6.52 16.96
CA LYS A 468 -7.97 7.41 17.48
C LYS A 468 -8.53 6.95 18.83
N ALA A 469 -8.48 5.65 19.13
CA ALA A 469 -8.91 5.11 20.42
C ALA A 469 -7.87 5.42 21.50
N LEU A 470 -6.58 5.33 21.15
CA LEU A 470 -5.46 5.72 22.02
C LEU A 470 -5.45 7.24 22.28
N LEU A 471 -5.75 8.05 21.26
CA LEU A 471 -5.94 9.50 21.45
C LEU A 471 -7.11 9.78 22.40
N LEU A 472 -8.26 9.11 22.24
CA LEU A 472 -9.42 9.30 23.11
C LEU A 472 -9.09 8.91 24.57
N ARG A 473 -8.38 7.80 24.77
CA ARG A 473 -7.86 7.42 26.10
C ARG A 473 -6.95 8.48 26.70
N HIS A 474 -6.04 9.03 25.90
CA HIS A 474 -5.18 10.10 26.37
C HIS A 474 -5.99 11.32 26.83
N ALA A 475 -6.99 11.75 26.03
CA ALA A 475 -7.90 12.84 26.37
C ALA A 475 -8.69 12.58 27.66
N ILE A 476 -9.18 11.35 27.87
CA ILE A 476 -9.84 10.93 29.11
C ILE A 476 -8.87 11.00 30.30
N ASN A 477 -7.64 10.50 30.14
CA ASN A 477 -6.64 10.45 31.20
C ASN A 477 -6.19 11.84 31.67
N VAL A 478 -6.13 12.82 30.76
CA VAL A 478 -5.85 14.22 31.12
C VAL A 478 -7.08 14.96 31.64
N ARG A 479 -8.20 14.26 31.85
CA ARG A 479 -9.47 14.78 32.40
C ARG A 479 -10.06 15.92 31.57
N LEU A 480 -9.91 15.84 30.25
CA LEU A 480 -10.44 16.85 29.32
C LEU A 480 -11.96 17.05 29.43
N PHE A 481 -12.68 16.00 29.82
CA PHE A 481 -14.14 15.92 29.81
C PHE A 481 -14.79 16.06 31.20
N GLN A 482 -14.01 16.39 32.24
CA GLN A 482 -14.52 16.57 33.61
C GLN A 482 -14.99 18.00 33.88
#